data_AF-A0A650EMJ7-F1
#
_entry.id   AF-A0A650EMJ7-F1
#
_cell.length_a   1.000
_cell.length_b   1.000
_cell.length_c   1.000
_cell.angle_alpha   90.00
_cell.angle_beta   90.00
_cell.angle_gamma   90.00
#
_symmetry.space_group_name_H-M   'P 1'
#
loop_
_entity.id
_entity.type
_entity.pdbx_description
1 polymer ?
#
loop_
_entity_poly.entity_id
_entity_poly.type
_entity_poly.pdbx_seq_one_letter_code
_entity_poly.pdbx_strand_id
1 'polypeptide(L)'
;MQKSILKLDKVSENCYHTIFQNNHGRRIYIRLICENDEYLFTDCFYTDRPERNGTKAVPLRFHTLRCKQDDLLIVVASELDKHFFGVEFSDSENNMSAKEYIKQKSQDKRKYKFLILVNSGNVYKTRIKNRIHRSIRLEINRTGSKGVITDCRYYDRRYKRNQLYITPSGLTSNIFDFDMDNILKIVNNELNCDFTDVIITKDRFGFDATTLPICGSI
;
A
#
# COMPACT_ATOMS: atom_id res chain seq x y z
N MET A 1 19.70 1.77 17.54
CA MET A 1 18.93 1.79 16.27
C MET A 1 19.68 0.97 15.25
N GLN A 2 19.02 0.02 14.59
CA GLN A 2 19.63 -0.73 13.48
C GLN A 2 19.80 0.24 12.29
N LYS A 3 21.03 0.45 11.84
CA LYS A 3 21.32 1.31 10.68
C LYS A 3 20.68 0.68 9.44
N SER A 4 19.89 1.45 8.69
CA SER A 4 19.31 1.00 7.43
C SER A 4 20.37 1.02 6.33
N ILE A 5 20.58 -0.10 5.66
CA ILE A 5 21.52 -0.26 4.53
C ILE A 5 20.72 -0.48 3.24
N LEU A 6 21.12 0.18 2.16
CA LEU A 6 20.51 -0.01 0.84
C LEU A 6 21.08 -1.28 0.23
N LYS A 7 20.28 -2.35 0.22
CA LYS A 7 20.68 -3.64 -0.37
C LYS A 7 20.30 -3.69 -1.84
N LEU A 8 21.27 -3.85 -2.71
CA LEU A 8 21.11 -3.94 -4.16
C LEU A 8 21.30 -5.40 -4.58
N ASP A 9 20.20 -6.04 -4.98
CA ASP A 9 20.23 -7.42 -5.45
C ASP A 9 20.63 -7.44 -6.94
N LYS A 10 21.54 -8.35 -7.30
CA LYS A 10 22.15 -8.46 -8.62
C LYS A 10 21.20 -9.18 -9.57
N VAL A 11 20.83 -8.49 -10.65
CA VAL A 11 20.00 -9.06 -11.72
C VAL A 11 20.88 -9.79 -12.72
N SER A 12 21.92 -9.11 -13.19
CA SER A 12 22.91 -9.56 -14.17
C SER A 12 24.20 -8.78 -13.96
N GLU A 13 25.21 -8.99 -14.81
CA GLU A 13 26.43 -8.18 -14.81
C GLU A 13 26.09 -6.68 -14.83
N ASN A 14 26.64 -5.95 -13.85
CA ASN A 14 26.45 -4.51 -13.64
C ASN A 14 25.00 -4.02 -13.47
N CYS A 15 24.01 -4.90 -13.39
CA CYS A 15 22.61 -4.53 -13.23
C CYS A 15 22.07 -4.97 -11.88
N TYR A 16 21.49 -4.02 -11.16
CA TYR A 16 20.97 -4.25 -9.81
C TYR A 16 19.55 -3.72 -9.69
N HIS A 17 18.79 -4.28 -8.76
CA HIS A 17 17.50 -3.76 -8.36
C HIS A 17 17.28 -3.86 -6.86
N THR A 18 16.34 -3.08 -6.36
CA THR A 18 15.93 -3.18 -4.96
C THR A 18 14.53 -2.63 -4.74
N ILE A 19 13.94 -2.99 -3.61
CA ILE A 19 12.70 -2.43 -3.09
C ILE A 19 12.92 -1.99 -1.67
N PHE A 20 12.53 -0.75 -1.36
CA PHE A 20 12.56 -0.23 0.00
C PHE A 20 11.31 0.59 0.32
N GLN A 21 11.11 0.87 1.61
CA GLN A 21 10.09 1.80 2.07
C GLN A 21 10.71 3.17 2.39
N ASN A 22 10.11 4.22 1.87
CA ASN A 22 10.46 5.59 2.23
C ASN A 22 9.91 5.98 3.62
N ASN A 23 10.22 7.19 4.09
CA ASN A 23 9.78 7.65 5.41
C ASN A 23 8.24 7.81 5.51
N HIS A 24 7.56 7.96 4.38
CA HIS A 24 6.10 7.95 4.28
C HIS A 24 5.47 6.55 4.15
N GLY A 25 6.25 5.48 4.31
CA GLY A 25 5.78 4.09 4.26
C GLY A 25 5.44 3.58 2.85
N ARG A 26 5.77 4.32 1.79
CA ARG A 26 5.56 3.91 0.40
C ARG A 26 6.68 3.00 -0.06
N ARG A 27 6.33 1.94 -0.80
CA ARG A 27 7.31 1.00 -1.34
C ARG A 27 7.75 1.45 -2.73
N ILE A 28 9.04 1.67 -2.90
CA ILE A 28 9.66 2.13 -4.14
C ILE A 28 10.55 1.00 -4.66
N TYR A 29 10.38 0.66 -5.94
CA TYR A 29 11.31 -0.17 -6.69
C TYR A 29 12.25 0.73 -7.48
N ILE A 30 13.54 0.42 -7.46
CA ILE A 30 14.53 1.01 -8.36
C ILE A 30 15.32 -0.07 -9.08
N ARG A 31 15.75 0.23 -10.31
CA ARG A 31 16.70 -0.56 -11.08
C ARG A 31 17.86 0.33 -11.54
N LEU A 32 19.07 -0.15 -11.32
CA LEU A 32 20.31 0.53 -11.61
C LEU A 32 21.14 -0.28 -12.61
N ILE A 33 21.83 0.41 -13.50
CA ILE A 33 22.96 -0.11 -14.27
C ILE A 33 24.20 0.63 -13.81
N CYS A 34 25.29 -0.08 -13.54
CA CYS A 34 26.58 0.47 -13.16
C CYS A 34 27.52 0.55 -14.38
N GLU A 35 27.93 1.75 -14.75
CA GLU A 35 28.84 1.99 -15.87
C GLU A 35 29.90 3.01 -15.43
N ASN A 36 31.19 2.69 -15.53
CA ASN A 36 32.30 3.64 -15.33
C ASN A 36 32.16 4.53 -14.06
N ASP A 37 31.94 3.91 -12.90
CA ASP A 37 31.73 4.59 -11.61
C ASP A 37 30.51 5.52 -11.55
N GLU A 38 29.54 5.32 -12.44
CA GLU A 38 28.23 5.96 -12.43
C GLU A 38 27.12 4.92 -12.34
N TYR A 39 26.02 5.32 -11.71
CA TYR A 39 24.76 4.59 -11.74
C TYR A 39 23.77 5.28 -12.68
N LEU A 40 23.18 4.50 -13.57
CA LEU A 40 22.03 4.87 -14.38
C LEU A 40 20.75 4.23 -13.81
N PHE A 41 19.80 5.05 -13.40
CA PHE A 41 18.46 4.60 -13.01
C PHE A 41 17.65 4.28 -14.26
N THR A 42 17.36 3.00 -14.47
CA THR A 42 16.55 2.52 -15.61
C THR A 42 15.08 2.37 -15.27
N ASP A 43 14.77 2.12 -14.00
CA ASP A 43 13.41 2.09 -13.48
C ASP A 43 13.36 2.74 -12.09
N CYS A 44 12.30 3.50 -11.82
CA CYS A 44 11.97 3.99 -10.48
C CYS A 44 10.46 4.20 -10.36
N PHE A 45 9.77 3.45 -9.50
CA PHE A 45 8.31 3.57 -9.34
C PHE A 45 7.79 2.99 -8.03
N TYR A 46 6.60 3.41 -7.63
CA TYR A 46 5.88 2.85 -6.49
C TYR A 46 5.35 1.45 -6.83
N THR A 47 5.73 0.44 -6.03
CA THR A 47 5.18 -0.93 -6.19
C THR A 47 3.82 -1.09 -5.51
N ASP A 48 3.41 -0.08 -4.77
CA ASP A 48 2.29 -0.11 -3.85
C ASP A 48 1.10 0.71 -4.38
N ARG A 49 1.23 1.30 -5.58
CA ARG A 49 0.18 2.03 -6.30
C ARG A 49 -0.21 1.28 -7.57
N PRO A 50 -1.50 1.31 -7.98
CA PRO A 50 -1.91 0.71 -9.23
C PRO A 50 -1.31 1.47 -10.43
N GLU A 51 -0.98 0.73 -11.48
CA GLU A 51 -0.68 1.32 -12.78
C GLU A 51 -1.95 1.99 -13.34
N ARG A 52 -1.78 3.15 -13.98
CA ARG A 52 -2.88 3.87 -14.64
C ARG A 52 -2.58 3.91 -16.14
N ASN A 53 -3.45 3.32 -16.95
CA ASN A 53 -3.28 3.24 -18.40
C ASN A 53 -1.91 2.69 -18.83
N GLY A 54 -1.43 1.64 -18.15
CA GLY A 54 -0.11 1.04 -18.39
C GLY A 54 1.08 1.88 -17.91
N THR A 55 0.83 3.04 -17.28
CA THR A 55 1.89 3.89 -16.72
C THR A 55 2.04 3.64 -15.22
N LYS A 56 3.26 3.33 -14.79
CA LYS A 56 3.62 3.15 -13.39
C LYS A 56 3.66 4.50 -12.67
N ALA A 57 3.26 4.51 -11.40
CA ALA A 57 3.32 5.72 -10.60
C ALA A 57 4.77 6.00 -10.16
N VAL A 58 5.38 7.05 -10.69
CA VAL A 58 6.76 7.48 -10.37
C VAL A 58 6.75 8.51 -9.23
N PRO A 59 7.74 8.53 -8.32
CA PRO A 59 7.91 9.62 -7.37
C PRO A 59 8.08 10.98 -8.05
N LEU A 60 7.25 11.96 -7.70
CA LEU A 60 7.25 13.29 -8.34
C LEU A 60 8.55 14.07 -8.18
N ARG A 61 9.35 13.76 -7.14
CA ARG A 61 10.63 14.41 -6.88
C ARG A 61 11.81 13.70 -7.55
N PHE A 62 11.57 12.56 -8.18
CA PHE A 62 12.62 11.80 -8.84
C PHE A 62 12.89 12.34 -10.24
N HIS A 63 14.06 12.95 -10.41
CA HIS A 63 14.51 13.57 -11.66
C HIS A 63 15.92 13.11 -12.05
N THR A 64 16.71 12.64 -11.10
CA THR A 64 18.08 12.20 -11.36
C THR A 64 18.11 10.81 -12.00
N LEU A 65 18.37 10.76 -13.30
CA LEU A 65 18.51 9.51 -14.04
C LEU A 65 19.92 8.93 -13.97
N ARG A 66 20.94 9.75 -13.70
CA ARG A 66 22.34 9.33 -13.63
C ARG A 66 23.07 10.07 -12.51
N CYS A 67 23.88 9.36 -11.73
CA CYS A 67 24.69 9.93 -10.65
C CYS A 67 25.98 9.14 -10.46
N LYS A 68 26.98 9.74 -9.80
CA LYS A 68 28.19 9.02 -9.38
C LYS A 68 27.87 8.04 -8.26
N GLN A 69 28.72 7.04 -8.07
CA GLN A 69 28.50 6.05 -7.00
C GLN A 69 28.37 6.67 -5.61
N ASP A 70 29.23 7.64 -5.29
CA ASP A 70 29.23 8.35 -4.00
C ASP A 70 27.95 9.17 -3.76
N ASP A 71 27.28 9.60 -4.83
CA ASP A 71 26.07 10.42 -4.77
C ASP A 71 24.78 9.59 -4.65
N LEU A 72 24.84 8.26 -4.82
CA LEU A 72 23.66 7.40 -4.84
C LEU A 72 22.79 7.60 -3.58
N LEU A 73 23.41 7.59 -2.41
CA LEU A 73 22.68 7.75 -1.15
C LEU A 73 22.11 9.16 -0.97
N ILE A 74 22.77 10.17 -1.54
CA ILE A 74 22.29 11.56 -1.53
C ILE A 74 21.04 11.67 -2.39
N VAL A 75 21.05 11.13 -3.61
CA VAL A 75 19.90 11.09 -4.53
C VAL A 75 18.71 10.37 -3.90
N VAL A 76 18.94 9.17 -3.33
CA VAL A 76 17.88 8.39 -2.68
C VAL A 76 17.30 9.15 -1.47
N ALA A 77 18.14 9.85 -0.70
CA ALA A 77 17.66 10.63 0.43
C ALA A 77 16.86 11.87 0.02
N SER A 78 17.33 12.64 -0.96
CA SER A 78 16.72 13.91 -1.37
C SER A 78 15.46 13.73 -2.24
N GLU A 79 15.46 12.72 -3.12
CA GLU A 79 14.40 12.54 -4.12
C GLU A 79 13.41 11.42 -3.77
N LEU A 80 13.88 10.36 -3.10
CA LEU A 80 13.06 9.19 -2.74
C LEU A 80 12.70 9.15 -1.25
N ASP A 81 13.11 10.16 -0.48
CA ASP A 81 12.77 10.36 0.93
C ASP A 81 13.14 9.16 1.81
N LYS A 82 14.36 8.65 1.63
CA LYS A 82 14.91 7.59 2.48
C LYS A 82 16.40 7.75 2.70
N HIS A 83 16.81 7.89 3.96
CA HIS A 83 18.21 7.88 4.34
C HIS A 83 18.71 6.45 4.60
N PHE A 84 19.84 6.09 4.00
CA PHE A 84 20.58 4.87 4.25
C PHE A 84 22.00 5.22 4.69
N PHE A 85 22.62 4.35 5.49
CA PHE A 85 23.95 4.56 6.05
C PHE A 85 25.07 3.86 5.26
N GLY A 86 24.71 3.17 4.18
CA GLY A 86 25.62 2.41 3.35
C GLY A 86 24.87 1.68 2.25
N VAL A 87 25.63 1.09 1.32
CA VAL A 87 25.14 0.29 0.21
C VAL A 87 25.79 -1.08 0.29
N GLU A 88 25.00 -2.14 0.12
CA GLU A 88 25.45 -3.52 0.04
C GLU A 88 25.02 -4.10 -1.30
N PHE A 89 25.93 -4.75 -2.02
CA PHE A 89 25.65 -5.45 -3.27
C PHE A 89 25.58 -6.95 -2.99
N SER A 90 24.59 -7.63 -3.57
CA SER A 90 24.55 -9.08 -3.51
C SER A 90 25.49 -9.68 -4.57
N ASP A 91 26.22 -10.74 -4.23
CA ASP A 91 27.08 -11.43 -5.20
C ASP A 91 26.30 -12.40 -6.11
N SER A 92 25.14 -12.90 -5.66
CA SER A 92 24.35 -13.89 -6.38
C SER A 92 23.41 -13.26 -7.40
N GLU A 93 23.59 -13.62 -8.67
CA GLU A 93 22.68 -13.20 -9.75
C GLU A 93 21.35 -13.94 -9.67
N ASN A 94 20.25 -13.19 -9.74
CA ASN A 94 18.90 -13.74 -9.67
C ASN A 94 18.17 -13.80 -11.03
N ASN A 95 18.64 -13.05 -12.05
CA ASN A 95 18.03 -12.96 -13.39
C ASN A 95 16.52 -12.64 -13.40
N MET A 96 15.96 -12.12 -12.31
CA MET A 96 14.53 -11.90 -12.16
C MET A 96 14.08 -10.63 -12.87
N SER A 97 12.95 -10.71 -13.54
CA SER A 97 12.25 -9.50 -13.97
C SER A 97 11.77 -8.67 -12.77
N ALA A 98 11.51 -7.38 -12.99
CA ALA A 98 10.98 -6.51 -11.94
C ALA A 98 9.69 -7.09 -11.31
N LYS A 99 8.80 -7.68 -12.12
CA LYS A 99 7.54 -8.27 -11.64
C LYS A 99 7.77 -9.47 -10.73
N GLU A 100 8.67 -10.38 -11.13
CA GLU A 100 9.00 -11.57 -10.33
C GLU A 100 9.67 -11.20 -9.02
N TYR A 101 10.64 -10.29 -9.07
CA TYR A 101 11.35 -9.80 -7.91
C TYR A 101 10.40 -9.10 -6.92
N ILE A 102 9.54 -8.19 -7.41
CA ILE A 102 8.52 -7.53 -6.58
C ILE A 102 7.59 -8.56 -5.94
N LYS A 103 7.17 -9.58 -6.69
CA LYS A 103 6.33 -10.66 -6.17
C LYS A 103 7.05 -11.44 -5.07
N GLN A 104 8.29 -11.86 -5.29
CA GLN A 104 9.10 -12.60 -4.33
C GLN A 104 9.33 -11.79 -3.05
N LYS A 105 9.79 -10.54 -3.15
CA LYS A 105 10.01 -9.66 -1.98
C LYS A 105 8.72 -9.22 -1.29
N SER A 106 7.57 -9.44 -1.92
CA SER A 106 6.25 -9.23 -1.30
C SER A 106 5.67 -10.51 -0.70
N GLN A 107 6.28 -11.68 -0.95
CA GLN A 107 5.90 -12.97 -0.38
C GLN A 107 6.55 -13.20 0.99
N ASP A 108 7.58 -12.44 1.38
CA ASP A 108 8.15 -12.51 2.72
C ASP A 108 7.17 -12.00 3.79
N LYS A 109 6.70 -12.96 4.60
CA LYS A 109 5.83 -12.84 5.77
C LYS A 109 4.77 -11.74 5.63
N ARG A 110 3.68 -12.04 4.93
CA ARG A 110 2.45 -11.24 5.03
C ARG A 110 2.05 -11.15 6.49
N LYS A 111 2.40 -10.02 7.14
CA LYS A 111 1.83 -9.67 8.43
C LYS A 111 0.31 -9.67 8.24
N TYR A 112 -0.39 -10.39 9.11
CA TYR A 112 -1.85 -10.37 9.11
C TYR A 112 -2.35 -8.93 9.19
N LYS A 113 -3.25 -8.57 8.28
CA LYS A 113 -3.93 -7.28 8.24
C LYS A 113 -5.42 -7.55 8.31
N PHE A 114 -5.99 -7.35 9.48
CA PHE A 114 -7.39 -7.70 9.72
C PHE A 114 -8.32 -6.54 9.38
N LEU A 115 -9.30 -6.82 8.52
CA LEU A 115 -10.51 -6.02 8.42
C LEU A 115 -11.41 -6.38 9.60
N ILE A 116 -11.78 -5.40 10.41
CA ILE A 116 -12.68 -5.63 11.55
C ILE A 116 -14.08 -5.16 11.16
N LEU A 117 -15.05 -6.06 11.23
CA LEU A 117 -16.48 -5.78 11.06
C LEU A 117 -17.19 -5.92 12.41
N VAL A 118 -17.93 -4.88 12.80
CA VAL A 118 -18.82 -4.89 13.94
C VAL A 118 -20.20 -5.37 13.49
N ASN A 119 -20.62 -6.52 13.99
CA ASN A 119 -21.92 -7.11 13.71
C ASN A 119 -22.98 -6.56 14.68
N SER A 120 -24.07 -6.06 14.09
CA SER A 120 -25.31 -5.70 14.76
C SER A 120 -26.50 -6.34 14.03
N GLY A 121 -26.67 -7.66 14.20
CA GLY A 121 -27.72 -8.44 13.55
C GLY A 121 -27.38 -8.71 12.09
N ASN A 122 -28.19 -8.15 11.18
CA ASN A 122 -27.95 -8.25 9.73
C ASN A 122 -27.00 -7.15 9.20
N VAL A 123 -26.62 -6.19 10.04
CA VAL A 123 -25.77 -5.07 9.64
C VAL A 123 -24.35 -5.27 10.12
N TYR A 124 -23.39 -5.10 9.22
CA TYR A 124 -21.95 -5.18 9.46
C TYR A 124 -21.34 -3.82 9.21
N LYS A 125 -20.71 -3.24 10.24
CA LYS A 125 -20.16 -1.88 10.17
C LYS A 125 -18.66 -1.89 10.36
N THR A 126 -17.96 -1.00 9.70
CA THR A 126 -16.54 -0.76 9.95
C THR A 126 -16.16 0.69 9.70
N ARG A 127 -15.04 1.09 10.30
CA ARG A 127 -14.35 2.34 9.99
C ARG A 127 -12.89 2.02 9.74
N ILE A 128 -12.47 2.19 8.50
CA ILE A 128 -11.16 1.77 8.02
C ILE A 128 -10.31 2.99 7.66
N LYS A 129 -9.01 2.93 7.98
CA LYS A 129 -8.02 3.85 7.42
C LYS A 129 -7.40 3.19 6.19
N ASN A 130 -7.66 3.73 5.01
CA ASN A 130 -7.12 3.15 3.79
C ASN A 130 -5.66 3.57 3.54
N ARG A 131 -5.05 3.01 2.49
CA ARG A 131 -3.63 3.22 2.17
C ARG A 131 -3.29 4.62 1.66
N ILE A 132 -4.28 5.47 1.43
CA ILE A 132 -4.10 6.89 1.10
C ILE A 132 -4.43 7.80 2.29
N HIS A 133 -4.43 7.25 3.50
CA HIS A 133 -4.68 7.94 4.77
C HIS A 133 -6.04 8.62 4.85
N ARG A 134 -7.08 8.01 4.28
CA ARG A 134 -8.48 8.46 4.40
C ARG A 134 -9.26 7.51 5.28
N SER A 135 -10.00 8.07 6.22
CA SER A 135 -10.94 7.31 7.05
C SER A 135 -12.21 7.08 6.23
N ILE A 136 -12.69 5.85 6.15
CA ILE A 136 -13.91 5.46 5.43
C ILE A 136 -14.81 4.74 6.42
N ARG A 137 -16.08 5.14 6.51
CA ARG A 137 -17.14 4.35 7.15
C ARG A 137 -17.79 3.48 6.09
N LEU A 138 -17.98 2.21 6.40
CA LEU A 138 -18.64 1.23 5.54
C LEU A 138 -19.69 0.48 6.36
N GLU A 139 -20.89 0.35 5.82
CA GLU A 139 -21.97 -0.48 6.35
C GLU A 139 -22.50 -1.41 5.26
N ILE A 140 -22.63 -2.69 5.61
CA ILE A 140 -23.13 -3.75 4.76
C ILE A 140 -24.35 -4.34 5.45
N ASN A 141 -25.50 -4.36 4.77
CA ASN A 141 -26.68 -5.09 5.21
C ASN A 141 -26.73 -6.45 4.50
N ARG A 142 -26.86 -7.53 5.29
CA ARG A 142 -26.95 -8.90 4.79
C ARG A 142 -28.40 -9.35 4.72
N THR A 143 -28.83 -9.76 3.53
CA THR A 143 -30.13 -10.37 3.28
C THR A 143 -29.91 -11.74 2.65
N GLY A 144 -30.03 -12.80 3.46
CA GLY A 144 -29.74 -14.17 3.03
C GLY A 144 -28.26 -14.37 2.66
N SER A 145 -28.01 -14.73 1.40
CA SER A 145 -26.66 -14.88 0.84
C SER A 145 -26.11 -13.60 0.20
N LYS A 146 -26.88 -12.51 0.15
CA LYS A 146 -26.45 -11.26 -0.47
C LYS A 146 -26.07 -10.21 0.58
N GLY A 147 -25.03 -9.44 0.26
CA GLY A 147 -24.64 -8.22 0.97
C GLY A 147 -24.98 -7.00 0.13
N VAL A 148 -25.50 -5.96 0.77
CA VAL A 148 -25.79 -4.66 0.16
C VAL A 148 -25.03 -3.60 0.92
N ILE A 149 -24.24 -2.78 0.24
CA ILE A 149 -23.56 -1.63 0.85
C ILE A 149 -24.60 -0.52 1.04
N THR A 150 -24.92 -0.19 2.29
CA THR A 150 -25.94 0.81 2.64
C THR A 150 -25.35 2.16 3.05
N ASP A 151 -24.10 2.20 3.51
CA ASP A 151 -23.35 3.43 3.77
C ASP A 151 -21.89 3.19 3.38
N CYS A 152 -21.32 4.08 2.58
CA CYS A 152 -19.89 4.09 2.28
C CYS A 152 -19.45 5.52 2.01
N ARG A 153 -18.69 6.10 2.94
CA ARG A 153 -18.31 7.52 2.86
C ARG A 153 -17.00 7.81 3.55
N TYR A 154 -16.34 8.87 3.12
CA TYR A 154 -15.24 9.45 3.87
C TYR A 154 -15.73 9.95 5.24
N TYR A 155 -15.00 9.58 6.29
CA TYR A 155 -15.34 9.83 7.69
C TYR A 155 -14.21 10.58 8.43
N ASP A 156 -13.30 11.23 7.70
CA ASP A 156 -12.29 12.09 8.31
C ASP A 156 -12.95 13.26 9.06
N ARG A 157 -12.23 13.86 10.03
CA ARG A 157 -12.73 14.97 10.86
C ARG A 157 -13.37 16.11 10.04
N ARG A 158 -12.78 16.43 8.87
CA ARG A 158 -13.30 17.45 7.95
C ARG A 158 -14.69 17.11 7.42
N TYR A 159 -14.90 15.87 6.97
CA TYR A 159 -16.18 15.44 6.42
C TYR A 159 -17.26 15.34 7.48
N LYS A 160 -16.91 14.82 8.67
CA LYS A 160 -17.87 14.73 9.78
C LYS A 160 -18.31 16.11 10.28
N ARG A 161 -17.37 17.06 10.48
CA ARG A 161 -17.71 18.43 10.95
C ARG A 161 -18.64 19.15 10.00
N ASN A 162 -18.45 18.96 8.69
CA ASN A 162 -19.23 19.63 7.67
C ASN A 162 -20.46 18.82 7.23
N GLN A 163 -20.75 17.69 7.90
CA GLN A 163 -21.83 16.76 7.55
C GLN A 163 -21.84 16.34 6.07
N LEU A 164 -20.65 16.27 5.47
CA LEU A 164 -20.50 15.96 4.05
C LEU A 164 -20.57 14.46 3.83
N TYR A 165 -21.51 14.04 2.98
CA TYR A 165 -21.62 12.67 2.51
C TYR A 165 -20.88 12.55 1.17
N ILE A 166 -19.67 11.98 1.20
CA ILE A 166 -18.88 11.75 -0.03
C ILE A 166 -18.45 10.29 -0.08
N THR A 167 -18.97 9.57 -1.06
CA THR A 167 -18.59 8.19 -1.37
C THR A 167 -17.20 8.16 -2.03
N PRO A 168 -16.32 7.22 -1.64
CA PRO A 168 -15.08 6.97 -2.38
C PRO A 168 -15.38 6.65 -3.85
N SER A 169 -14.75 7.38 -4.77
CA SER A 169 -15.01 7.27 -6.22
C SER A 169 -14.64 5.92 -6.83
N GLY A 170 -13.86 5.10 -6.12
CA GLY A 170 -13.50 3.74 -6.55
C GLY A 170 -14.58 2.69 -6.26
N LEU A 171 -15.59 3.03 -5.43
CA LEU A 171 -16.68 2.11 -5.11
C LEU A 171 -17.62 1.97 -6.30
N THR A 172 -17.72 0.75 -6.81
CA THR A 172 -18.62 0.37 -7.92
C THR A 172 -19.55 -0.77 -7.54
N SER A 173 -19.17 -1.60 -6.57
CA SER A 173 -19.96 -2.73 -6.09
C SER A 173 -20.95 -2.29 -5.00
N ASN A 174 -22.26 -2.32 -5.29
CA ASN A 174 -23.30 -2.04 -4.29
C ASN A 174 -23.97 -3.30 -3.73
N ILE A 175 -24.01 -4.39 -4.51
CA ILE A 175 -24.61 -5.68 -4.13
C ILE A 175 -23.66 -6.80 -4.53
N PHE A 176 -23.46 -7.79 -3.64
CA PHE A 176 -22.50 -8.87 -3.84
C PHE A 176 -22.92 -10.12 -3.05
N ASP A 177 -22.29 -11.26 -3.32
CA ASP A 177 -22.43 -12.46 -2.48
C ASP A 177 -21.73 -12.25 -1.14
N PHE A 178 -22.46 -12.44 -0.04
CA PHE A 178 -21.96 -12.18 1.30
C PHE A 178 -21.03 -13.30 1.74
N ASP A 179 -19.75 -13.12 1.45
CA ASP A 179 -18.65 -13.94 1.94
C ASP A 179 -17.41 -13.07 2.20
N MET A 180 -16.46 -13.60 2.97
CA MET A 180 -15.29 -12.84 3.40
C MET A 180 -14.36 -12.47 2.23
N ASP A 181 -14.28 -13.32 1.20
CA ASP A 181 -13.42 -13.10 0.05
C ASP A 181 -13.93 -11.94 -0.81
N ASN A 182 -15.24 -11.88 -1.05
CA ASN A 182 -15.87 -10.79 -1.78
C ASN A 182 -15.81 -9.48 -1.00
N ILE A 183 -16.00 -9.51 0.33
CA ILE A 183 -15.79 -8.32 1.18
C ILE A 183 -14.34 -7.82 1.05
N LEU A 184 -13.35 -8.72 1.15
CA LEU A 184 -11.94 -8.35 1.01
C LEU A 184 -11.62 -7.81 -0.38
N LYS A 185 -12.14 -8.43 -1.45
CA LYS A 185 -11.96 -7.94 -2.83
C LYS A 185 -12.48 -6.51 -2.98
N ILE A 186 -13.70 -6.23 -2.52
CA ILE A 186 -14.29 -4.89 -2.60
C ILE A 186 -13.43 -3.90 -1.79
N VAL A 187 -13.17 -4.19 -0.52
CA VAL A 187 -12.45 -3.25 0.36
C VAL A 187 -11.01 -3.00 -0.13
N ASN A 188 -10.32 -4.03 -0.60
CA ASN A 188 -8.94 -3.89 -1.07
C ASN A 188 -8.86 -3.18 -2.44
N ASN A 189 -9.69 -3.60 -3.41
CA ASN A 189 -9.58 -3.12 -4.78
C ASN A 189 -10.29 -1.78 -4.98
N GLU A 190 -11.46 -1.57 -4.37
CA GLU A 190 -12.29 -0.38 -4.59
C GLU A 190 -12.00 0.73 -3.57
N LEU A 191 -11.64 0.37 -2.33
CA LEU A 191 -11.41 1.33 -1.25
C LEU A 191 -9.92 1.59 -0.94
N ASN A 192 -9.01 1.02 -1.74
CA ASN A 192 -7.54 1.15 -1.59
C ASN A 192 -7.02 0.61 -0.24
N CYS A 193 -7.40 -0.62 0.10
CA CYS A 193 -6.91 -1.31 1.31
C CYS A 193 -6.01 -2.49 0.95
N ASP A 194 -5.49 -3.19 1.98
CA ASP A 194 -4.63 -4.37 1.82
C ASP A 194 -4.83 -5.39 2.96
N PHE A 195 -6.08 -5.60 3.37
CA PHE A 195 -6.44 -6.59 4.37
C PHE A 195 -6.23 -8.01 3.83
N THR A 196 -5.77 -8.90 4.69
CA THR A 196 -5.58 -10.32 4.40
C THR A 196 -6.74 -11.17 4.90
N ASP A 197 -7.40 -10.74 5.97
CA ASP A 197 -8.39 -11.54 6.71
C ASP A 197 -9.49 -10.63 7.28
N VAL A 198 -10.63 -11.24 7.61
CA VAL A 198 -11.77 -10.54 8.22
C VAL A 198 -12.04 -11.08 9.62
N ILE A 199 -12.17 -10.17 10.59
CA ILE A 199 -12.63 -10.47 11.95
C ILE A 199 -14.02 -9.86 12.11
N ILE A 200 -14.99 -10.69 12.50
CA ILE A 200 -16.33 -10.23 12.87
C ILE A 200 -16.45 -10.25 14.39
N THR A 201 -16.88 -9.14 14.97
CA THR A 201 -17.05 -9.00 16.42
C THR A 201 -18.35 -8.28 16.77
N LYS A 202 -18.82 -8.43 18.01
CA LYS A 202 -19.88 -7.57 18.57
C LYS A 202 -19.27 -6.23 18.98
N ASP A 203 -20.11 -5.19 19.09
CA ASP A 203 -19.63 -3.90 19.59
C ASP A 203 -19.24 -4.02 21.08
N ARG A 204 -17.94 -3.90 21.35
CA ARG A 204 -17.37 -3.89 22.71
C ARG A 204 -16.60 -2.62 23.02
N PHE A 205 -16.43 -1.74 22.05
CA PHE A 205 -15.56 -0.56 22.14
C PHE A 205 -16.30 0.74 21.78
N GLY A 206 -17.63 0.69 21.68
CA GLY A 206 -18.46 1.85 21.40
C GLY A 206 -18.22 2.36 19.99
N PHE A 207 -18.59 1.56 18.99
CA PHE A 207 -18.33 1.89 17.58
C PHE A 207 -18.91 3.25 17.19
N ASP A 208 -20.11 3.62 17.66
CA ASP A 208 -20.69 4.93 17.34
C ASP A 208 -20.25 6.05 18.30
N ALA A 209 -19.56 5.73 19.40
CA ALA A 209 -19.06 6.71 20.37
C ALA A 209 -17.77 7.41 19.90
N THR A 210 -17.03 6.83 18.96
CA THR A 210 -15.74 7.38 18.49
C THR A 210 -15.78 7.69 17.00
N THR A 211 -14.84 8.49 16.49
CA THR A 211 -14.62 8.73 15.04
C THR A 211 -13.35 8.08 14.51
N LEU A 212 -12.63 7.35 15.35
CA LEU A 212 -11.37 6.73 15.00
C LEU A 212 -11.59 5.50 14.11
N PRO A 213 -10.73 5.27 13.10
CA PRO A 213 -10.73 4.00 12.38
C PRO A 213 -10.39 2.87 13.37
N ILE A 214 -11.01 1.71 13.18
CA ILE A 214 -10.81 0.52 14.02
C ILE A 214 -9.80 -0.45 13.43
N CYS A 215 -9.50 -0.33 12.13
CA CYS A 215 -8.47 -1.11 11.44
C CYS A 215 -7.94 -0.38 10.20
N GLY A 216 -6.90 -0.95 9.57
CA GLY A 216 -6.29 -0.45 8.34
C GLY A 216 -4.89 0.13 8.55
N SER A 217 -4.49 1.04 7.66
CA SER A 217 -3.22 1.77 7.71
C SER A 217 -3.27 2.88 8.77
N ILE A 218 -3.40 2.49 10.05
CA ILE A 218 -3.43 3.37 11.23
C ILE A 218 -2.04 3.95 11.49
#